data_AF-A0A1C5ARP6-F1
#
_entry.id   AF-A0A1C5ARP6-F1
#
_cell.length_a   1.000
_cell.length_b   1.000
_cell.length_c   1.000
_cell.angle_alpha   90.00
_cell.angle_beta   90.00
_cell.angle_gamma   90.00
#
_symmetry.space_group_name_H-M   'P 1'
#
loop_
_entity.id
_entity.type
_entity.pdbx_description
1 polymer ?
#
loop_
_entity_poly.entity_id
_entity_poly.type
_entity_poly.pdbx_seq_one_letter_code
_entity_poly.pdbx_strand_id
1 'polypeptide(L)'
;MTGRTRSAVTALTTAESAFALLTCEPAPLAFDARPVPGLPDATLPLDELRTLLRCERFDSDTTDVLWRQLAHHAREWGPAWVVGAIGVALPALTHLPSPVTPDGQSMGRLHTPRTATSDSAVRSLTSNPHVQRGSSRLNRPTSVSGNASYHDRGGSEVLVNSRRIRRSGASSREAAITNHITNVTLPVKPADQWTCLRAGIRLRQSRSSKMVSATTALHREGVLPAPKMHADEIDIPLAMVERLIAGQFPRWAALPLRRLPSTGTVNALFRLGPDLVVRLCRVPWAAGGEAKEQRWLRQLAGYLPVAIPAPVALGQPTDEYPWTWSILRWLPGTNPVPGSLTAPDKLAADLAAFIIAFRAIDIPESRRAYRGGPLARLDEQTRAVIAKLDGTIDTDAATAIWDEALDIPAWDGPPTWVHADLLPGNILTADGQLSAVIDFATVGMGDPACDLIVGWTVLPANVRPIFREMVDCDDATWTRARARALSISLGGLHYYRGIEPTLATEAQYTIDQVLADSITS
;
A
#
# COMPACT_ATOMS: atom_id res chain seq x y z
N MET A 1 30.99 16.97 -23.90
CA MET A 1 31.24 16.67 -22.48
C MET A 1 30.30 17.52 -21.65
N THR A 2 29.39 16.91 -20.90
CA THR A 2 28.45 17.60 -20.00
C THR A 2 28.68 17.09 -18.58
N GLY A 3 29.16 17.97 -17.69
CA GLY A 3 29.55 17.58 -16.33
C GLY A 3 28.33 17.32 -15.44
N ARG A 4 28.10 16.05 -15.09
CA ARG A 4 27.05 15.66 -14.13
C ARG A 4 27.51 15.96 -12.70
N THR A 5 27.15 17.12 -12.17
CA THR A 5 27.45 17.52 -10.79
C THR A 5 26.82 16.55 -9.79
N ARG A 6 27.65 15.76 -9.10
CA ARG A 6 27.21 15.03 -7.90
C ARG A 6 26.86 16.06 -6.82
N SER A 7 25.58 16.16 -6.47
CA SER A 7 25.17 16.87 -5.26
C SER A 7 25.79 16.19 -4.04
N ALA A 8 26.45 16.94 -3.16
CA ALA A 8 27.03 16.39 -1.95
C ALA A 8 25.93 16.16 -0.92
N VAL A 9 25.88 14.96 -0.32
CA VAL A 9 24.93 14.67 0.77
C VAL A 9 25.33 15.47 2.00
N THR A 10 24.57 16.52 2.27
CA THR A 10 24.62 17.32 3.50
C THR A 10 23.51 16.91 4.45
N ALA A 11 23.66 17.18 5.75
CA ALA A 11 22.58 16.96 6.73
C ALA A 11 21.27 17.70 6.35
N LEU A 12 21.39 18.84 5.66
CA LEU A 12 20.25 19.63 5.18
C LEU A 12 19.51 18.94 4.02
N THR A 13 20.24 18.37 3.07
CA THR A 13 19.64 17.53 2.00
C THR A 13 19.08 16.21 2.54
N THR A 14 19.71 15.61 3.56
CA THR A 14 19.16 14.42 4.23
C THR A 14 17.86 14.74 4.96
N ALA A 15 17.77 15.90 5.63
CA ALA A 15 16.55 16.35 6.27
C ALA A 15 15.42 16.66 5.25
N GLU A 16 15.74 17.25 4.10
CA GLU A 16 14.76 17.49 3.03
C GLU A 16 14.23 16.17 2.43
N SER A 17 15.10 15.19 2.15
CA SER A 17 14.66 13.86 1.70
C SER A 17 13.82 13.12 2.75
N ALA A 18 14.23 13.16 4.02
CA ALA A 18 13.48 12.52 5.11
C ALA A 18 12.14 13.22 5.38
N PHE A 19 12.06 14.54 5.20
CA PHE A 19 10.80 15.27 5.23
C PHE A 19 9.87 14.85 4.08
N ALA A 20 10.37 14.75 2.84
CA ALA A 20 9.58 14.31 1.70
C ALA A 20 9.04 12.86 1.84
N LEU A 21 9.70 12.00 2.63
CA LEU A 21 9.20 10.69 3.02
C LEU A 21 8.15 10.75 4.13
N LEU A 22 8.20 11.75 5.01
CA LEU A 22 7.21 11.95 6.08
C LEU A 22 5.96 12.68 5.61
N THR A 23 6.00 13.39 4.48
CA THR A 23 4.84 14.06 3.87
C THR A 23 4.29 13.33 2.65
N CYS A 24 4.59 12.04 2.47
CA CYS A 24 4.08 11.27 1.34
C CYS A 24 2.74 10.55 1.66
N GLU A 25 1.89 10.38 0.65
CA GLU A 25 0.69 9.54 0.75
C GLU A 25 1.08 8.06 1.00
N PRO A 26 0.29 7.30 1.79
CA PRO A 26 -1.09 7.59 2.21
C PRO A 26 -1.16 8.48 3.47
N ALA A 27 -0.01 8.80 4.04
CA ALA A 27 0.19 9.08 5.46
C ALA A 27 1.01 10.35 5.72
N PRO A 28 0.70 11.50 5.08
CA PRO A 28 1.47 12.71 5.34
C PRO A 28 1.34 13.07 6.82
N LEU A 29 2.49 13.26 7.49
CA LEU A 29 2.54 13.80 8.83
C LEU A 29 1.84 15.16 8.81
N ALA A 30 0.78 15.31 9.60
CA ALA A 30 -0.19 16.39 9.44
C ALA A 30 -0.41 17.16 10.73
N PHE A 31 -0.39 18.48 10.63
CA PHE A 31 -0.50 19.45 11.70
C PHE A 31 -1.93 19.96 11.83
N ASP A 32 -2.50 19.87 13.03
CA ASP A 32 -3.80 20.47 13.34
C ASP A 32 -3.64 21.98 13.45
N ALA A 33 -4.12 22.72 12.44
CA ALA A 33 -3.97 24.17 12.35
C ALA A 33 -5.12 24.95 13.01
N ARG A 34 -6.23 24.26 13.32
CA ARG A 34 -7.44 24.81 13.96
C ARG A 34 -7.20 25.58 15.28
N PRO A 35 -6.29 25.18 16.19
CA PRO A 35 -6.01 25.95 17.41
C PRO A 35 -5.10 27.17 17.18
N VAL A 36 -4.61 27.41 15.96
CA VAL A 36 -3.70 28.52 15.64
C VAL A 36 -4.50 29.67 14.98
N PRO A 37 -4.59 30.86 15.60
CA PRO A 37 -5.22 32.02 14.98
C PRO A 37 -4.61 32.32 13.61
N GLY A 38 -5.42 32.71 12.64
CA GLY A 38 -4.95 33.10 11.30
C GLY A 38 -4.60 31.96 10.33
N LEU A 39 -4.56 30.70 10.77
CA LEU A 39 -4.44 29.54 9.89
C LEU A 39 -5.82 29.00 9.44
N PRO A 40 -5.89 28.16 8.38
CA PRO A 40 -7.11 27.46 8.00
C PRO A 40 -7.66 26.56 9.12
N ASP A 41 -8.99 26.49 9.25
CA ASP A 41 -9.71 25.58 10.17
C ASP A 41 -9.68 24.13 9.64
N ALA A 42 -8.48 23.55 9.57
CA ALA A 42 -8.20 22.23 9.01
C ALA A 42 -6.96 21.57 9.64
N THR A 43 -6.81 20.27 9.42
CA THR A 43 -5.55 19.55 9.62
C THR A 43 -4.79 19.53 8.30
N LEU A 44 -3.56 20.06 8.27
CA LEU A 44 -2.76 20.26 7.07
C LEU A 44 -1.55 19.31 7.03
N PRO A 45 -1.31 18.57 5.94
CA PRO A 45 0.00 17.96 5.65
C PRO A 45 1.15 18.94 5.91
N LEU A 46 2.27 18.50 6.49
CA LEU A 46 3.37 19.42 6.81
C LEU A 46 4.00 20.09 5.58
N ASP A 47 3.90 19.50 4.38
CA ASP A 47 4.33 20.11 3.13
C ASP A 47 3.33 21.14 2.58
N GLU A 48 2.03 20.94 2.77
CA GLU A 48 1.01 21.98 2.57
C GLU A 48 1.22 23.14 3.56
N LEU A 49 1.43 22.86 4.84
CA LEU A 49 1.76 23.87 5.86
C LEU A 49 3.04 24.64 5.51
N ARG A 50 4.08 23.93 5.06
CA ARG A 50 5.34 24.53 4.58
C ARG A 50 5.15 25.39 3.33
N THR A 51 4.18 25.06 2.48
CA THR A 51 3.84 25.85 1.30
C THR A 51 3.07 27.11 1.71
N LEU A 52 2.10 26.98 2.61
CA LEU A 52 1.35 28.09 3.21
C LEU A 52 2.29 29.13 3.86
N LEU A 53 3.23 28.68 4.71
CA LEU A 53 4.25 29.52 5.35
C LEU A 53 5.26 30.18 4.39
N ARG A 54 5.29 29.78 3.11
CA ARG A 54 6.12 30.42 2.06
C ARG A 54 5.33 31.37 1.17
N CYS A 55 4.03 31.14 1.01
CA CYS A 55 3.16 31.92 0.15
C CYS A 55 2.50 33.09 0.90
N GLU A 56 2.20 32.91 2.19
CA GLU A 56 1.47 33.88 3.00
C GLU A 56 2.34 34.52 4.09
N ARG A 57 1.86 35.62 4.69
CA ARG A 57 2.54 36.35 5.76
C ARG A 57 1.69 36.37 7.01
N PHE A 58 2.16 35.66 8.02
CA PHE A 58 1.56 35.62 9.34
C PHE A 58 2.23 36.63 10.29
N ASP A 59 1.50 37.07 11.31
CA ASP A 59 2.05 37.89 12.39
C ASP A 59 2.93 37.07 13.36
N SER A 60 3.56 37.76 14.31
CA SER A 60 4.41 37.16 15.33
C SER A 60 3.69 36.13 16.18
N ASP A 61 2.43 36.37 16.49
CA ASP A 61 1.71 35.66 17.55
C ASP A 61 1.16 34.34 16.98
N THR A 62 0.62 34.38 15.76
CA THR A 62 0.33 33.24 14.90
C THR A 62 1.57 32.35 14.72
N THR A 63 2.70 32.97 14.38
CA THR A 63 3.97 32.27 14.13
C THR A 63 4.50 31.60 15.40
N ASP A 64 4.48 32.28 16.55
CA ASP A 64 4.94 31.75 17.83
C ASP A 64 4.03 30.65 18.40
N VAL A 65 2.71 30.68 18.10
CA VAL A 65 1.80 29.57 18.45
C VAL A 65 2.08 28.34 17.58
N LEU A 66 2.21 28.49 16.26
CA LEU A 66 2.57 27.41 15.34
C LEU A 66 3.89 26.73 15.73
N TRP A 67 4.95 27.50 15.99
CA TRP A 67 6.25 26.92 16.35
C TRP A 67 6.25 26.27 17.74
N ARG A 68 5.44 26.77 18.67
CA ARG A 68 5.25 26.16 19.99
C ARG A 68 4.55 24.81 19.89
N GLN A 69 3.56 24.68 19.01
CA GLN A 69 2.85 23.41 18.77
C GLN A 69 3.73 22.40 18.03
N LEU A 70 4.44 22.82 16.96
CA LEU A 70 5.43 21.96 16.29
C LEU A 70 6.54 21.47 17.25
N ALA A 71 7.06 22.36 18.11
CA ALA A 71 8.06 22.02 19.13
C ALA A 71 7.51 21.21 20.31
N HIS A 72 6.18 21.11 20.46
CA HIS A 72 5.53 20.19 21.40
C HIS A 72 5.44 18.79 20.78
N HIS A 73 4.89 18.67 19.57
CA HIS A 73 4.80 17.38 18.87
C HIS A 73 6.20 16.76 18.66
N ALA A 74 7.22 17.56 18.34
CA ALA A 74 8.61 17.11 18.21
C ALA A 74 9.25 16.57 19.50
N ARG A 75 8.65 16.83 20.67
CA ARG A 75 9.08 16.27 21.97
C ARG A 75 8.27 15.04 22.36
N GLU A 76 6.95 15.14 22.28
CA GLU A 76 6.06 14.06 22.76
C GLU A 76 5.90 12.92 21.76
N TRP A 77 5.88 13.21 20.45
CA TRP A 77 5.46 12.27 19.39
C TRP A 77 6.62 11.74 18.53
N GLY A 78 7.86 11.91 19.02
CA GLY A 78 9.04 11.17 18.55
C GLY A 78 9.75 11.70 17.29
N PRO A 79 10.76 10.96 16.79
CA PRO A 79 11.72 11.45 15.79
C PRO A 79 11.10 11.93 14.47
N ALA A 80 9.97 11.36 14.05
CA ALA A 80 9.24 11.81 12.86
C ALA A 80 8.85 13.29 12.96
N TRP A 81 8.37 13.75 14.11
CA TRP A 81 8.00 15.15 14.32
C TRP A 81 9.20 16.08 14.46
N VAL A 82 10.36 15.58 14.89
CA VAL A 82 11.62 16.35 14.86
C VAL A 82 12.02 16.64 13.41
N VAL A 83 12.03 15.64 12.53
CA VAL A 83 12.31 15.80 11.10
C VAL A 83 11.22 16.64 10.41
N GLY A 84 9.96 16.43 10.76
CA GLY A 84 8.82 17.23 10.33
C GLY A 84 9.00 18.73 10.59
N ALA A 85 9.27 19.10 11.84
CA ALA A 85 9.49 20.50 12.22
C ALA A 85 10.74 21.11 11.53
N ILE A 86 11.82 20.34 11.38
CA ILE A 86 13.02 20.77 10.64
C ILE A 86 12.70 21.00 9.17
N GLY A 87 11.92 20.13 8.53
CA GLY A 87 11.54 20.24 7.12
C GLY A 87 10.60 21.41 6.82
N VAL A 88 9.70 21.77 7.75
CA VAL A 88 8.90 23.01 7.69
C VAL A 88 9.81 24.25 7.84
N ALA A 89 10.81 24.22 8.73
CA ALA A 89 11.74 25.33 8.94
C ALA A 89 12.76 25.49 7.79
N LEU A 90 13.05 24.40 7.07
CA LEU A 90 14.13 24.25 6.09
C LEU A 90 14.21 25.40 5.06
N PRO A 91 13.09 25.88 4.45
CA PRO A 91 13.13 27.01 3.52
C PRO A 91 13.61 28.32 4.16
N ALA A 92 13.21 28.61 5.40
CA ALA A 92 13.69 29.78 6.13
C ALA A 92 15.16 29.64 6.51
N LEU A 93 15.59 28.44 6.92
CA LEU A 93 16.99 28.13 7.24
C LEU A 93 17.90 28.24 6.01
N THR A 94 17.44 27.85 4.81
CA THR A 94 18.19 28.01 3.55
C THR A 94 18.36 29.46 3.09
N HIS A 95 17.61 30.41 3.66
CA HIS A 95 17.71 31.84 3.37
C HIS A 95 18.43 32.64 4.47
N LEU A 96 18.93 31.99 5.52
CA LEU A 96 19.90 32.60 6.43
C LEU A 96 21.24 32.77 5.69
N PRO A 97 21.84 33.97 5.68
CA PRO A 97 23.18 34.14 5.10
C PRO A 97 24.20 33.32 5.89
N SER A 98 25.08 32.61 5.18
CA SER A 98 26.21 31.91 5.78
C SER A 98 26.97 32.84 6.74
N PRO A 99 27.40 32.36 7.93
CA PRO A 99 28.12 33.20 8.89
C PRO A 99 29.38 33.75 8.22
N VAL A 100 29.44 35.07 8.09
CA VAL A 100 30.55 35.77 7.44
C VAL A 100 31.83 35.46 8.22
N THR A 101 32.76 34.78 7.57
CA THR A 101 34.13 34.62 8.08
C THR A 101 34.74 35.99 8.30
N PRO A 102 35.30 36.29 9.49
CA PRO A 102 35.69 37.66 9.84
C PRO A 102 37.02 38.06 9.18
N ASP A 103 36.96 38.39 7.88
CA ASP A 103 37.91 39.26 7.18
C ASP A 103 37.29 39.72 5.83
N GLY A 104 37.22 41.03 5.59
CA GLY A 104 36.69 41.62 4.36
C GLY A 104 35.73 42.80 4.56
N GLN A 105 36.16 43.99 4.12
CA GLN A 105 35.37 45.24 4.13
C GLN A 105 34.67 45.41 2.74
N SER A 106 33.63 46.23 2.52
CA SER A 106 33.10 47.34 3.31
C SER A 106 31.59 47.64 3.04
N MET A 107 31.00 48.41 3.97
CA MET A 107 29.81 49.28 3.88
C MET A 107 28.65 49.03 2.90
N GLY A 108 27.45 48.86 3.48
CA GLY A 108 26.15 49.17 2.85
C GLY A 108 25.02 49.15 3.91
N ARG A 109 24.66 50.30 4.50
CA ARG A 109 23.68 50.36 5.60
C ARG A 109 22.23 50.24 5.10
N LEU A 110 21.43 49.39 5.75
CA LEU A 110 19.99 49.55 5.93
C LEU A 110 19.58 48.99 7.31
N HIS A 111 18.40 49.36 7.83
CA HIS A 111 18.02 49.12 9.23
C HIS A 111 17.66 47.66 9.56
N THR A 112 17.97 47.25 10.79
CA THR A 112 17.57 45.99 11.40
C THR A 112 16.35 46.15 12.33
N PRO A 113 15.26 45.41 12.08
CA PRO A 113 14.34 44.97 13.13
C PRO A 113 14.92 43.74 13.87
N ARG A 114 14.54 43.53 15.13
CA ARG A 114 15.06 42.44 15.98
C ARG A 114 14.45 41.09 15.62
N THR A 115 15.24 40.16 15.07
CA THR A 115 14.95 38.72 15.07
C THR A 115 15.36 38.12 16.42
N ALA A 116 14.40 37.71 17.25
CA ALA A 116 14.66 37.29 18.64
C ALA A 116 13.72 36.18 19.16
N THR A 117 13.23 35.29 18.27
CA THR A 117 12.40 34.12 18.64
C THR A 117 12.95 32.81 18.05
N SER A 118 13.30 32.78 16.76
CA SER A 118 13.74 31.56 16.05
C SER A 118 15.02 30.89 16.60
N ASP A 119 16.05 31.66 16.97
CA ASP A 119 17.33 31.10 17.47
C ASP A 119 17.19 30.41 18.86
N SER A 120 16.11 30.71 19.60
CA SER A 120 15.76 30.03 20.85
C SER A 120 15.24 28.61 20.61
N ALA A 121 14.38 28.43 19.60
CA ALA A 121 13.77 27.14 19.28
C ALA A 121 14.83 26.09 18.85
N VAL A 122 15.77 26.46 17.99
CA VAL A 122 16.81 25.54 17.47
C VAL A 122 17.74 25.04 18.58
N ARG A 123 18.12 25.90 19.54
CA ARG A 123 18.93 25.50 20.72
C ARG A 123 18.13 24.62 21.68
N SER A 124 16.81 24.80 21.74
CA SER A 124 15.88 24.04 22.58
C SER A 124 15.52 22.65 22.04
N LEU A 125 15.99 22.29 20.83
CA LEU A 125 15.80 20.99 20.19
C LEU A 125 17.06 20.09 20.20
N THR A 126 18.23 20.67 20.48
CA THR A 126 19.54 19.96 20.42
C THR A 126 20.13 19.62 21.79
N SER A 127 19.43 19.94 22.88
CA SER A 127 19.90 19.79 24.26
C SER A 127 19.47 18.45 24.88
N ASN A 128 20.30 17.41 24.76
CA ASN A 128 20.09 16.10 25.40
C ASN A 128 21.04 15.89 26.61
N PRO A 129 20.55 15.77 27.87
CA PRO A 129 21.38 15.84 29.06
C PRO A 129 21.91 14.48 29.54
N HIS A 130 22.69 13.73 28.74
CA HIS A 130 23.64 12.73 29.26
C HIS A 130 24.70 12.31 28.22
N VAL A 131 25.98 12.51 28.54
CA VAL A 131 27.19 11.69 28.26
C VAL A 131 28.42 12.56 28.53
N GLN A 132 29.37 12.06 29.33
CA GLN A 132 30.59 12.79 29.67
C GLN A 132 31.69 12.63 28.61
N ARG A 133 32.66 13.56 28.62
CA ARG A 133 33.75 13.65 27.64
C ARG A 133 34.74 12.48 27.75
N GLY A 134 35.12 11.89 26.62
CA GLY A 134 36.30 11.05 26.48
C GLY A 134 37.12 11.49 25.26
N SER A 135 38.20 12.25 25.47
CA SER A 135 39.03 12.77 24.38
C SER A 135 40.21 11.87 24.06
N SER A 136 40.33 11.41 22.82
CA SER A 136 41.57 10.85 22.26
C SER A 136 41.68 11.17 20.77
N ARG A 137 42.78 11.81 20.37
CA ARG A 137 43.18 11.95 18.95
C ARG A 137 44.06 10.75 18.58
N LEU A 138 44.12 10.38 17.30
CA LEU A 138 45.39 10.19 16.55
C LEU A 138 45.17 9.82 15.07
N ASN A 139 45.96 10.49 14.23
CA ASN A 139 46.51 10.13 12.90
C ASN A 139 45.70 9.31 11.86
N ARG A 140 45.39 10.00 10.75
CA ARG A 140 45.64 9.51 9.37
C ARG A 140 47.16 9.47 9.09
N PRO A 141 47.67 8.67 8.12
CA PRO A 141 47.82 9.21 6.75
C PRO A 141 47.78 8.18 5.57
N THR A 142 47.75 8.72 4.34
CA THR A 142 48.31 8.22 3.04
C THR A 142 48.31 6.71 2.73
N SER A 143 47.62 6.15 1.72
CA SER A 143 47.54 6.42 0.25
C SER A 143 48.64 5.80 -0.62
N VAL A 144 48.27 4.96 -1.60
CA VAL A 144 49.00 4.66 -2.87
C VAL A 144 47.97 4.41 -3.98
N SER A 145 48.35 4.66 -5.25
CA SER A 145 47.52 4.56 -6.47
C SER A 145 47.88 3.34 -7.35
N GLY A 146 47.01 3.02 -8.32
CA GLY A 146 47.31 2.05 -9.38
C GLY A 146 46.36 2.15 -10.58
N ASN A 147 46.89 2.47 -11.77
CA ASN A 147 46.15 2.51 -13.05
C ASN A 147 46.66 1.39 -13.98
N ALA A 148 45.77 0.80 -14.78
CA ALA A 148 46.08 0.10 -16.04
C ALA A 148 44.80 0.03 -16.92
N SER A 149 44.95 -0.16 -18.24
CA SER A 149 43.87 0.07 -19.24
C SER A 149 44.01 -0.83 -20.49
N TYR A 150 42.96 -0.84 -21.34
CA TYR A 150 42.90 -1.38 -22.74
C TYR A 150 42.94 -2.92 -22.88
N HIS A 151 42.54 -3.62 -23.97
CA HIS A 151 41.98 -3.37 -25.33
C HIS A 151 41.34 -4.72 -25.84
N ASP A 152 40.61 -4.91 -26.95
CA ASP A 152 39.73 -4.12 -27.85
C ASP A 152 39.16 -5.05 -28.99
N ARG A 153 37.98 -4.72 -29.57
CA ARG A 153 37.25 -5.41 -30.68
C ARG A 153 36.83 -6.89 -30.45
N GLY A 154 35.84 -7.46 -31.16
CA GLY A 154 34.88 -6.92 -32.13
C GLY A 154 34.51 -7.94 -33.24
N GLY A 155 33.28 -7.92 -33.78
CA GLY A 155 32.89 -8.76 -34.92
C GLY A 155 31.37 -8.92 -35.14
N SER A 156 30.93 -8.99 -36.40
CA SER A 156 29.52 -9.11 -36.85
C SER A 156 29.31 -10.40 -37.64
N GLU A 157 28.08 -10.91 -37.74
CA GLU A 157 27.41 -11.13 -39.04
C GLU A 157 25.94 -11.56 -38.94
N VAL A 158 25.24 -11.56 -40.09
CA VAL A 158 23.81 -11.89 -40.27
C VAL A 158 23.69 -13.04 -41.25
N LEU A 159 22.79 -14.01 -41.00
CA LEU A 159 22.42 -14.97 -42.04
C LEU A 159 20.96 -15.45 -41.93
N VAL A 160 20.12 -14.97 -42.86
CA VAL A 160 18.78 -15.50 -43.11
C VAL A 160 18.91 -16.71 -44.02
N ASN A 161 18.23 -17.82 -43.72
CA ASN A 161 17.81 -18.74 -44.78
C ASN A 161 16.51 -19.47 -44.46
N SER A 162 15.75 -19.78 -45.51
CA SER A 162 14.45 -20.44 -45.42
C SER A 162 14.32 -21.50 -46.51
N ARG A 163 13.67 -22.63 -46.20
CA ARG A 163 13.23 -23.61 -47.22
C ARG A 163 12.16 -24.57 -46.70
N ARG A 164 10.99 -24.55 -47.35
CA ARG A 164 9.98 -25.62 -47.29
C ARG A 164 10.42 -26.80 -48.17
N ILE A 165 10.22 -28.04 -47.72
CA ILE A 165 9.81 -29.15 -48.62
C ILE A 165 8.72 -30.02 -47.96
N ARG A 166 7.53 -29.98 -48.61
CA ARG A 166 6.51 -31.03 -48.85
C ARG A 166 6.58 -32.34 -48.03
N ARG A 167 5.51 -32.71 -47.29
CA ARG A 167 4.20 -33.29 -47.72
C ARG A 167 4.22 -34.78 -48.17
N SER A 168 3.68 -35.65 -47.30
CA SER A 168 2.66 -36.69 -47.61
C SER A 168 2.15 -37.31 -46.28
N GLY A 169 0.90 -37.77 -46.13
CA GLY A 169 -0.31 -37.55 -46.93
C GLY A 169 -1.47 -38.49 -46.54
N ALA A 170 -2.72 -37.98 -46.56
CA ALA A 170 -4.01 -38.70 -46.31
C ALA A 170 -4.20 -39.29 -44.87
N SER A 171 -5.39 -39.43 -44.27
CA SER A 171 -6.80 -38.99 -44.50
C SER A 171 -7.57 -39.20 -43.17
N SER A 172 -8.80 -38.73 -42.86
CA SER A 172 -9.95 -38.17 -43.63
C SER A 172 -10.66 -37.08 -42.76
N ARG A 173 -11.62 -36.25 -43.21
CA ARG A 173 -13.09 -36.45 -43.45
C ARG A 173 -13.86 -37.15 -42.31
N GLU A 174 -15.04 -36.68 -41.86
CA GLU A 174 -15.81 -35.44 -42.13
C GLU A 174 -16.87 -35.18 -41.02
N ALA A 175 -17.40 -33.94 -40.95
CA ALA A 175 -18.69 -33.47 -40.39
C ALA A 175 -19.33 -34.08 -39.10
N ALA A 176 -19.28 -33.31 -38.00
CA ALA A 176 -20.38 -32.68 -37.22
C ALA A 176 -21.86 -33.21 -37.20
N ILE A 177 -22.63 -32.70 -36.20
CA ILE A 177 -24.12 -32.68 -36.04
C ILE A 177 -24.75 -33.99 -35.49
N THR A 178 -25.72 -34.04 -34.54
CA THR A 178 -26.30 -33.08 -33.55
C THR A 178 -27.23 -33.83 -32.56
N ASN A 179 -27.37 -33.34 -31.31
CA ASN A 179 -28.42 -33.61 -30.29
C ASN A 179 -28.73 -35.04 -29.81
N HIS A 180 -28.87 -35.18 -28.47
CA HIS A 180 -30.19 -35.49 -27.89
C HIS A 180 -30.34 -34.95 -26.45
N ILE A 181 -31.52 -34.41 -26.14
CA ILE A 181 -31.94 -33.97 -24.80
C ILE A 181 -32.72 -35.11 -24.13
N THR A 182 -32.47 -35.38 -22.85
CA THR A 182 -33.44 -36.04 -21.96
C THR A 182 -33.27 -35.58 -20.51
N ASN A 183 -34.39 -35.33 -19.82
CA ASN A 183 -34.41 -34.93 -18.41
C ASN A 183 -34.16 -36.14 -17.49
N VAL A 184 -33.47 -35.92 -16.37
CA VAL A 184 -33.61 -36.76 -15.16
C VAL A 184 -33.78 -35.86 -13.94
N THR A 185 -34.88 -36.04 -13.21
CA THR A 185 -35.25 -35.25 -12.03
C THR A 185 -34.53 -35.77 -10.79
N LEU A 186 -33.90 -34.89 -10.01
CA LEU A 186 -33.35 -35.23 -8.69
C LEU A 186 -34.47 -35.24 -7.61
N PRO A 187 -34.66 -36.34 -6.86
CA PRO A 187 -35.57 -36.36 -5.73
C PRO A 187 -34.93 -35.71 -4.48
N VAL A 188 -35.72 -34.95 -3.73
CA VAL A 188 -35.31 -34.27 -2.49
C VAL A 188 -36.14 -34.78 -1.31
N LYS A 189 -35.48 -35.01 -0.15
CA LYS A 189 -35.96 -35.20 1.24
C LYS A 189 -35.54 -36.54 1.88
N PRO A 190 -35.47 -36.63 3.23
CA PRO A 190 -35.18 -35.59 4.22
C PRO A 190 -34.07 -36.01 5.22
N ALA A 191 -33.87 -35.24 6.28
CA ALA A 191 -33.03 -35.61 7.42
C ALA A 191 -33.71 -36.61 8.38
N ASP A 192 -32.98 -36.97 9.44
CA ASP A 192 -33.34 -37.79 10.62
C ASP A 192 -33.21 -39.32 10.52
N GLN A 193 -32.02 -39.81 10.92
CA GLN A 193 -31.84 -40.97 11.84
C GLN A 193 -30.36 -41.21 12.19
N TRP A 194 -30.00 -41.05 13.47
CA TRP A 194 -28.72 -41.52 14.02
C TRP A 194 -28.94 -42.24 15.35
N THR A 195 -29.06 -43.57 15.30
CA THR A 195 -29.18 -44.42 16.50
C THR A 195 -28.11 -45.51 16.52
N CYS A 196 -27.20 -45.36 17.47
CA CYS A 196 -26.46 -46.41 18.19
C CYS A 196 -25.95 -47.65 17.43
N LEU A 197 -24.62 -47.81 17.42
CA LEU A 197 -24.00 -49.10 17.74
C LEU A 197 -22.78 -48.88 18.64
N ARG A 198 -22.66 -49.68 19.71
CA ARG A 198 -21.60 -49.58 20.73
C ARG A 198 -20.64 -50.76 20.62
N ALA A 199 -19.35 -50.47 20.45
CA ALA A 199 -18.26 -51.34 20.87
C ALA A 199 -17.08 -50.45 21.35
N GLY A 200 -16.28 -50.84 22.34
CA GLY A 200 -16.39 -52.06 23.15
C GLY A 200 -15.31 -52.24 24.23
N ILE A 201 -14.53 -51.22 24.57
CA ILE A 201 -13.37 -51.35 25.47
C ILE A 201 -13.58 -50.51 26.74
N ARG A 202 -13.37 -51.12 27.91
CA ARG A 202 -13.40 -50.46 29.22
C ARG A 202 -11.99 -50.22 29.73
N LEU A 203 -11.61 -48.99 30.03
CA LEU A 203 -10.56 -48.69 31.00
C LEU A 203 -11.02 -47.62 32.00
N ARG A 204 -10.49 -47.75 33.21
CA ARG A 204 -10.89 -47.16 34.50
C ARG A 204 -11.37 -45.69 34.45
N GLN A 205 -12.49 -45.44 35.12
CA GLN A 205 -12.84 -44.09 35.59
C GLN A 205 -11.84 -43.61 36.66
N SER A 206 -11.45 -42.35 36.59
CA SER A 206 -11.04 -41.57 37.76
C SER A 206 -11.59 -40.14 37.66
N ARG A 207 -11.69 -39.48 38.81
CA ARG A 207 -12.48 -38.26 39.07
C ARG A 207 -12.05 -37.05 38.21
N SER A 208 -13.00 -36.42 37.50
CA SER A 208 -13.17 -34.94 37.53
C SER A 208 -14.50 -34.44 36.92
N SER A 209 -15.63 -34.86 37.49
CA SER A 209 -16.98 -34.42 37.04
C SER A 209 -17.33 -32.99 37.47
N LYS A 210 -16.53 -32.00 37.08
CA LYS A 210 -16.78 -30.56 37.31
C LYS A 210 -16.46 -29.63 36.12
N MET A 211 -15.85 -30.14 35.04
CA MET A 211 -15.27 -29.30 33.97
C MET A 211 -16.08 -29.24 32.67
N VAL A 212 -17.39 -29.52 32.71
CA VAL A 212 -18.28 -29.52 31.52
C VAL A 212 -19.40 -28.48 31.60
N SER A 213 -19.71 -27.95 32.80
CA SER A 213 -20.78 -26.96 33.00
C SER A 213 -20.31 -25.50 32.88
N ALA A 214 -19.02 -25.25 32.61
CA ALA A 214 -18.45 -23.90 32.47
C ALA A 214 -18.39 -23.43 31.00
N THR A 215 -18.24 -24.37 30.04
CA THR A 215 -18.02 -24.06 28.63
C THR A 215 -19.18 -23.31 27.98
N THR A 216 -20.42 -23.58 28.42
CA THR A 216 -21.63 -22.93 27.92
C THR A 216 -21.85 -21.51 28.47
N ALA A 217 -21.06 -21.07 29.46
CA ALA A 217 -21.14 -19.73 30.06
C ALA A 217 -20.09 -18.74 29.50
N LEU A 218 -19.02 -19.25 28.88
CA LEU A 218 -17.88 -18.46 28.37
C LEU A 218 -18.04 -18.01 26.90
N HIS A 219 -19.28 -17.82 26.44
CA HIS A 219 -19.60 -17.31 25.09
C HIS A 219 -20.13 -15.87 25.09
N ARG A 220 -19.83 -15.08 26.13
CA ARG A 220 -20.23 -13.67 26.22
C ARG A 220 -19.17 -12.65 26.63
N GLU A 221 -17.99 -13.07 27.06
CA GLU A 221 -16.88 -12.19 27.42
C GLU A 221 -15.55 -12.77 26.94
N GLY A 222 -14.60 -11.91 26.55
CA GLY A 222 -13.19 -12.30 26.42
C GLY A 222 -12.77 -13.00 25.12
N VAL A 223 -13.21 -12.52 23.95
CA VAL A 223 -12.35 -12.69 22.75
C VAL A 223 -11.13 -11.81 22.97
N LEU A 224 -9.95 -12.42 23.14
CA LEU A 224 -8.69 -11.68 23.16
C LEU A 224 -8.58 -10.84 21.87
N PRO A 225 -8.18 -9.55 21.95
CA PRO A 225 -7.98 -8.77 20.74
C PRO A 225 -6.98 -9.49 19.83
N ALA A 226 -7.27 -9.53 18.54
CA ALA A 226 -6.32 -10.01 17.54
C ALA A 226 -5.01 -9.19 17.68
N PRO A 227 -3.83 -9.80 17.50
CA PRO A 227 -2.56 -9.08 17.60
C PRO A 227 -2.58 -7.87 16.67
N LYS A 228 -2.25 -6.70 17.21
CA LYS A 228 -2.25 -5.44 16.45
C LYS A 228 -1.20 -5.53 15.33
N MET A 229 -1.60 -5.19 14.11
CA MET A 229 -0.73 -5.27 12.93
C MET A 229 0.20 -4.05 12.83
N HIS A 230 -0.25 -2.90 13.32
CA HIS A 230 0.54 -1.68 13.47
C HIS A 230 0.58 -1.23 14.95
N ALA A 231 1.68 -0.59 15.36
CA ALA A 231 1.91 -0.22 16.77
C ALA A 231 0.95 0.89 17.26
N ASP A 232 0.40 1.68 16.34
CA ASP A 232 -0.51 2.80 16.54
C ASP A 232 -1.98 2.46 16.21
N GLU A 233 -2.32 1.17 16.08
CA GLU A 233 -3.73 0.76 15.92
C GLU A 233 -4.57 1.15 17.13
N ILE A 234 -5.71 1.82 16.88
CA ILE A 234 -6.75 2.01 17.89
C ILE A 234 -7.59 0.75 18.04
N ASP A 235 -8.00 0.44 19.27
CA ASP A 235 -8.90 -0.68 19.53
C ASP A 235 -10.34 -0.31 19.17
N ILE A 236 -10.89 -1.00 18.16
CA ILE A 236 -12.28 -0.83 17.71
C ILE A 236 -13.09 -2.06 18.18
N PRO A 237 -13.67 -2.02 19.41
CA PRO A 237 -14.52 -3.09 19.92
C PRO A 237 -15.92 -3.02 19.30
N LEU A 238 -16.62 -4.16 19.24
CA LEU A 238 -17.97 -4.27 18.67
C LEU A 238 -18.94 -3.23 19.27
N ALA A 239 -18.92 -3.07 20.59
CA ALA A 239 -19.80 -2.16 21.32
C ALA A 239 -19.58 -0.67 21.00
N MET A 240 -18.38 -0.26 20.56
CA MET A 240 -18.16 1.10 20.05
C MET A 240 -18.90 1.28 18.72
N VAL A 241 -18.76 0.34 17.79
CA VAL A 241 -19.42 0.40 16.49
C VAL A 241 -20.95 0.30 16.63
N GLU A 242 -21.46 -0.49 17.58
CA GLU A 242 -22.89 -0.50 17.94
C GLU A 242 -23.38 0.88 18.41
N ARG A 243 -22.63 1.59 19.28
CA ARG A 243 -22.95 2.97 19.70
C ARG A 243 -22.88 3.97 18.55
N LEU A 244 -21.86 3.89 17.70
CA LEU A 244 -21.71 4.75 16.52
C LEU A 244 -22.90 4.59 15.54
N ILE A 245 -23.34 3.36 15.27
CA ILE A 245 -24.53 3.08 14.45
C ILE A 245 -25.79 3.58 15.15
N ALA A 246 -25.96 3.31 16.45
CA ALA A 246 -27.15 3.69 17.19
C ALA A 246 -27.34 5.22 17.28
N GLY A 247 -26.25 5.97 17.47
CA GLY A 247 -26.26 7.43 17.53
C GLY A 247 -26.46 8.11 16.18
N GLN A 248 -25.77 7.64 15.13
CA GLN A 248 -25.75 8.32 13.83
C GLN A 248 -26.77 7.76 12.82
N PHE A 249 -27.12 6.47 12.92
CA PHE A 249 -28.02 5.79 11.99
C PHE A 249 -29.07 4.89 12.70
N PRO A 250 -29.95 5.45 13.56
CA PRO A 250 -30.87 4.66 14.41
C PRO A 250 -31.68 3.58 13.70
N ARG A 251 -32.05 3.81 12.43
CA ARG A 251 -32.73 2.84 11.54
C ARG A 251 -32.02 1.49 11.36
N TRP A 252 -30.74 1.39 11.71
CA TRP A 252 -29.93 0.19 11.61
C TRP A 252 -29.46 -0.35 12.98
N ALA A 253 -29.80 0.31 14.09
CA ALA A 253 -29.35 -0.05 15.43
C ALA A 253 -29.83 -1.46 15.88
N ALA A 254 -30.92 -1.96 15.30
CA ALA A 254 -31.46 -3.29 15.57
C ALA A 254 -30.97 -4.39 14.59
N LEU A 255 -30.10 -4.07 13.63
CA LEU A 255 -29.53 -5.06 12.72
C LEU A 255 -28.37 -5.81 13.39
N PRO A 256 -28.24 -7.14 13.20
CA PRO A 256 -27.10 -7.89 13.75
C PRO A 256 -25.76 -7.37 13.25
N LEU A 257 -24.87 -6.99 14.18
CA LEU A 257 -23.50 -6.57 13.87
C LEU A 257 -22.51 -7.68 14.25
N ARG A 258 -21.52 -7.96 13.39
CA ARG A 258 -20.39 -8.84 13.73
C ARG A 258 -19.09 -8.32 13.11
N ARG A 259 -17.99 -8.33 13.87
CA ARG A 259 -16.65 -8.09 13.32
C ARG A 259 -16.32 -9.21 12.33
N LEU A 260 -15.71 -8.85 11.21
CA LEU A 260 -15.17 -9.81 10.25
C LEU A 260 -13.71 -10.10 10.59
N PRO A 261 -13.24 -11.37 10.54
CA PRO A 261 -11.82 -11.63 10.35
C PRO A 261 -11.45 -11.06 8.98
N SER A 262 -10.51 -10.13 8.96
CA SER A 262 -10.09 -9.41 7.75
C SER A 262 -8.58 -9.25 7.78
N THR A 263 -7.92 -9.69 6.72
CA THR A 263 -6.51 -9.43 6.44
C THR A 263 -6.26 -7.97 6.04
N GLY A 264 -7.32 -7.18 5.80
CA GLY A 264 -7.21 -5.75 5.55
C GLY A 264 -6.47 -5.04 6.68
N THR A 265 -5.40 -4.34 6.33
CA THR A 265 -4.38 -3.83 7.25
C THR A 265 -4.87 -2.57 7.97
N VAL A 266 -5.20 -1.56 7.18
CA VAL A 266 -5.64 -0.22 7.58
C VAL A 266 -7.05 -0.12 8.15
N ASN A 267 -7.92 -1.14 7.95
CA ASN A 267 -9.35 -1.00 8.19
C ASN A 267 -9.94 -2.17 8.99
N ALA A 268 -10.77 -1.87 9.99
CA ALA A 268 -11.60 -2.84 10.69
C ALA A 268 -12.97 -2.94 9.97
N LEU A 269 -13.37 -4.18 9.65
CA LEU A 269 -14.61 -4.46 8.92
C LEU A 269 -15.64 -5.16 9.81
N PHE A 270 -16.90 -4.72 9.73
CA PHE A 270 -18.02 -5.30 10.46
C PHE A 270 -19.20 -5.53 9.52
N ARG A 271 -19.77 -6.74 9.50
CA ARG A 271 -21.00 -7.04 8.76
C ARG A 271 -22.21 -6.57 9.56
N LEU A 272 -23.03 -5.72 8.95
CA LEU A 272 -24.24 -5.11 9.52
C LEU A 272 -25.48 -5.64 8.79
N GLY A 273 -26.23 -6.52 9.44
CA GLY A 273 -27.36 -7.22 8.83
C GLY A 273 -26.97 -8.06 7.60
N PRO A 274 -27.91 -8.35 6.69
CA PRO A 274 -27.63 -9.10 5.48
C PRO A 274 -26.85 -8.28 4.43
N ASP A 275 -27.09 -6.97 4.31
CA ASP A 275 -26.76 -6.22 3.08
C ASP A 275 -25.68 -5.14 3.21
N LEU A 276 -25.14 -4.91 4.41
CA LEU A 276 -24.23 -3.79 4.69
C LEU A 276 -22.90 -4.23 5.31
N VAL A 277 -21.85 -3.46 5.03
CA VAL A 277 -20.56 -3.54 5.72
C VAL A 277 -20.19 -2.18 6.27
N VAL A 278 -19.73 -2.16 7.51
CA VAL A 278 -19.13 -0.99 8.16
C VAL A 278 -17.61 -1.11 8.05
N ARG A 279 -16.99 -0.05 7.56
CA ARG A 279 -15.55 0.11 7.37
C ARG A 279 -15.09 1.28 8.24
N LEU A 280 -14.24 1.01 9.23
CA LEU A 280 -13.61 2.01 10.08
C LEU A 280 -12.09 1.91 9.89
N CYS A 281 -11.41 3.05 9.70
CA CYS A 281 -9.95 3.08 9.73
C CYS A 281 -9.47 2.75 11.15
N ARG A 282 -8.41 1.94 11.27
CA ARG A 282 -7.84 1.56 12.59
C ARG A 282 -6.54 2.29 12.93
N VAL A 283 -5.98 3.06 12.00
CA VAL A 283 -4.70 3.77 12.14
C VAL A 283 -4.85 5.25 11.76
N PRO A 284 -4.24 6.18 12.51
CA PRO A 284 -4.34 7.62 12.22
C PRO A 284 -3.86 7.97 10.82
N TRP A 285 -2.86 7.24 10.32
CA TRP A 285 -2.17 7.56 9.07
C TRP A 285 -2.93 7.19 7.78
N ALA A 286 -4.03 6.45 7.86
CA ALA A 286 -4.87 6.13 6.69
C ALA A 286 -6.29 6.72 6.78
N ALA A 287 -6.59 7.50 7.82
CA ALA A 287 -7.91 8.04 8.10
C ALA A 287 -8.25 9.31 7.31
N GLY A 288 -9.54 9.62 7.15
CA GLY A 288 -10.03 10.81 6.44
C GLY A 288 -10.17 10.61 4.93
N GLY A 289 -9.75 9.46 4.40
CA GLY A 289 -9.93 9.10 2.99
C GLY A 289 -11.37 8.68 2.63
N GLU A 290 -12.24 8.44 3.60
CA GLU A 290 -13.54 7.78 3.43
C GLU A 290 -14.49 8.61 2.55
N ALA A 291 -14.56 9.93 2.77
CA ALA A 291 -15.38 10.82 1.95
C ALA A 291 -14.89 10.91 0.49
N LYS A 292 -13.57 10.81 0.27
CA LYS A 292 -12.94 10.75 -1.05
C LYS A 292 -13.27 9.43 -1.75
N GLU A 293 -13.11 8.30 -1.06
CA GLU A 293 -13.45 6.97 -1.56
C GLU A 293 -14.94 6.90 -1.95
N GLN A 294 -15.86 7.33 -1.07
CA GLN A 294 -17.29 7.31 -1.36
C GLN A 294 -17.69 8.21 -2.54
N ARG A 295 -16.92 9.26 -2.85
CA ARG A 295 -17.14 10.06 -4.07
C ARG A 295 -16.78 9.26 -5.32
N TRP A 296 -15.61 8.62 -5.33
CA TRP A 296 -15.15 7.81 -6.45
C TRP A 296 -16.03 6.58 -6.70
N LEU A 297 -16.38 5.84 -5.65
CA LEU A 297 -17.29 4.69 -5.74
C LEU A 297 -18.66 5.05 -6.36
N ARG A 298 -19.15 6.30 -6.21
CA ARG A 298 -20.39 6.75 -6.87
C ARG A 298 -20.20 7.10 -8.35
N GLN A 299 -19.02 7.57 -8.75
CA GLN A 299 -18.74 7.99 -10.12
C GLN A 299 -18.30 6.80 -11.00
N LEU A 300 -17.41 5.95 -10.48
CA LEU A 300 -16.79 4.84 -11.21
C LEU A 300 -17.75 3.65 -11.44
N ALA A 301 -18.81 3.50 -10.61
CA ALA A 301 -19.74 2.38 -10.67
C ALA A 301 -20.51 2.23 -12.00
N GLY A 302 -20.61 3.29 -12.81
CA GLY A 302 -21.24 3.26 -14.13
C GLY A 302 -20.33 2.77 -15.27
N TYR A 303 -19.03 2.63 -15.02
CA TYR A 303 -18.01 2.37 -16.05
C TYR A 303 -17.37 0.98 -15.96
N LEU A 304 -17.59 0.25 -14.87
CA LEU A 304 -16.90 -1.00 -14.58
C LEU A 304 -17.77 -2.24 -14.87
N PRO A 305 -17.19 -3.35 -15.39
CA PRO A 305 -17.95 -4.52 -15.82
C PRO A 305 -18.39 -5.45 -14.68
N VAL A 306 -17.92 -5.22 -13.45
CA VAL A 306 -18.23 -5.99 -12.24
C VAL A 306 -18.62 -5.06 -11.09
N ALA A 307 -19.22 -5.61 -10.03
CA ALA A 307 -19.68 -4.80 -8.91
C ALA A 307 -18.53 -4.15 -8.12
N ILE A 308 -18.76 -2.94 -7.61
CA ILE A 308 -17.88 -2.23 -6.67
C ILE A 308 -18.68 -1.77 -5.44
N PRO A 309 -18.05 -1.42 -4.30
CA PRO A 309 -18.76 -1.09 -3.07
C PRO A 309 -19.70 0.13 -3.19
N ALA A 310 -21.01 -0.10 -3.34
CA ALA A 310 -21.99 0.99 -3.41
C ALA A 310 -22.12 1.71 -2.04
N PRO A 311 -21.81 3.02 -1.91
CA PRO A 311 -21.75 3.67 -0.60
C PRO A 311 -23.12 4.14 -0.09
N VAL A 312 -23.48 3.75 1.14
CA VAL A 312 -24.83 3.91 1.70
C VAL A 312 -24.90 5.02 2.76
N ALA A 313 -23.86 5.20 3.57
CA ALA A 313 -23.73 6.33 4.49
C ALA A 313 -22.26 6.63 4.84
N LEU A 314 -21.99 7.88 5.24
CA LEU A 314 -20.71 8.33 5.77
C LEU A 314 -20.92 8.77 7.23
N GLY A 315 -20.38 8.01 8.17
CA GLY A 315 -20.37 8.34 9.58
C GLY A 315 -19.33 9.41 9.91
N GLN A 316 -19.64 10.20 10.93
CA GLN A 316 -18.85 11.33 11.40
C GLN A 316 -17.99 10.95 12.62
N PRO A 317 -16.93 11.74 12.92
CA PRO A 317 -16.21 11.64 14.19
C PRO A 317 -17.10 11.78 15.42
N THR A 318 -16.63 11.23 16.54
CA THR A 318 -17.20 11.37 17.89
C THR A 318 -16.08 11.34 18.93
N ASP A 319 -16.38 11.64 20.19
CA ASP A 319 -15.44 11.52 21.31
C ASP A 319 -14.89 10.09 21.50
N GLU A 320 -15.57 9.06 20.96
CA GLU A 320 -15.12 7.67 21.00
C GLU A 320 -14.30 7.24 19.76
N TYR A 321 -14.48 7.91 18.62
CA TYR A 321 -13.84 7.54 17.35
C TYR A 321 -13.56 8.80 16.51
N PRO A 322 -12.30 9.21 16.33
CA PRO A 322 -11.94 10.57 15.91
C PRO A 322 -12.03 10.82 14.38
N TRP A 323 -12.48 9.86 13.58
CA TRP A 323 -12.40 9.94 12.11
C TRP A 323 -13.77 9.78 11.43
N THR A 324 -13.82 10.01 10.12
CA THR A 324 -14.95 9.56 9.32
C THR A 324 -14.91 8.04 9.14
N TRP A 325 -16.06 7.43 8.84
CA TRP A 325 -16.18 5.98 8.63
C TRP A 325 -17.30 5.67 7.63
N SER A 326 -17.23 4.51 6.98
CA SER A 326 -18.09 4.17 5.85
C SER A 326 -19.08 3.06 6.18
N ILE A 327 -20.33 3.21 5.71
CA ILE A 327 -21.28 2.11 5.55
C ILE A 327 -21.49 1.90 4.05
N LEU A 328 -21.09 0.74 3.55
CA LEU A 328 -21.14 0.34 2.15
C LEU A 328 -22.09 -0.86 1.98
N ARG A 329 -22.54 -1.15 0.76
CA ARG A 329 -23.22 -2.42 0.46
C ARG A 329 -22.25 -3.59 0.60
N TRP A 330 -22.72 -4.70 1.14
CA TRP A 330 -22.00 -5.96 1.08
C TRP A 330 -22.03 -6.53 -0.35
N LEU A 331 -20.90 -7.08 -0.81
CA LEU A 331 -20.78 -7.75 -2.11
C LEU A 331 -20.54 -9.25 -1.88
N PRO A 332 -21.27 -10.16 -2.55
CA PRO A 332 -21.06 -11.59 -2.44
C PRO A 332 -19.84 -12.06 -3.25
N GLY A 333 -19.14 -13.04 -2.68
CA GLY A 333 -17.96 -13.68 -3.28
C GLY A 333 -16.95 -14.08 -2.21
N THR A 334 -15.85 -14.67 -2.64
CA THR A 334 -14.68 -15.00 -1.82
C THR A 334 -13.42 -14.50 -2.50
N ASN A 335 -12.41 -14.12 -1.71
CA ASN A 335 -11.10 -13.80 -2.25
C ASN A 335 -10.50 -15.01 -2.99
N PRO A 336 -9.85 -14.83 -4.16
CA PRO A 336 -9.12 -15.90 -4.81
C PRO A 336 -7.95 -16.34 -3.92
N VAL A 337 -7.75 -17.65 -3.79
CA VAL A 337 -6.56 -18.21 -3.13
C VAL A 337 -5.48 -18.41 -4.19
N PRO A 338 -4.36 -17.67 -4.16
CA PRO A 338 -3.31 -17.81 -5.17
C PRO A 338 -2.75 -19.24 -5.20
N GLY A 339 -2.41 -19.72 -6.40
CA GLY A 339 -2.03 -21.13 -6.62
C GLY A 339 -3.15 -22.17 -6.46
N SER A 340 -4.38 -21.78 -6.11
CA SER A 340 -5.54 -22.68 -5.92
C SER A 340 -6.80 -22.22 -6.69
N LEU A 341 -6.63 -21.58 -7.85
CA LEU A 341 -7.74 -21.10 -8.68
C LEU A 341 -8.47 -22.25 -9.39
N THR A 342 -9.81 -22.21 -9.40
CA THR A 342 -10.66 -23.22 -10.06
C THR A 342 -10.88 -22.99 -11.55
N ALA A 343 -10.76 -21.74 -12.03
CA ALA A 343 -10.92 -21.37 -13.43
C ALA A 343 -10.01 -20.18 -13.80
N PRO A 344 -8.68 -20.35 -13.80
CA PRO A 344 -7.72 -19.26 -13.96
C PRO A 344 -7.89 -18.49 -15.27
N ASP A 345 -8.26 -19.16 -16.36
CA ASP A 345 -8.48 -18.54 -17.68
C ASP A 345 -9.68 -17.57 -17.68
N LYS A 346 -10.74 -17.91 -16.93
CA LYS A 346 -11.90 -17.02 -16.77
C LYS A 346 -11.54 -15.79 -15.96
N LEU A 347 -10.90 -15.99 -14.80
CA LEU A 347 -10.51 -14.88 -13.93
C LEU A 347 -9.49 -13.96 -14.63
N ALA A 348 -8.59 -14.50 -15.46
CA ALA A 348 -7.71 -13.72 -16.32
C ALA A 348 -8.51 -12.84 -17.31
N ALA A 349 -9.48 -13.40 -18.02
CA ALA A 349 -10.32 -12.64 -18.96
C ALA A 349 -11.18 -11.57 -18.26
N ASP A 350 -11.79 -11.90 -17.12
CA ASP A 350 -12.60 -10.95 -16.36
C ASP A 350 -11.74 -9.80 -15.77
N LEU A 351 -10.53 -10.10 -15.26
CA LEU A 351 -9.58 -9.10 -14.77
C LEU A 351 -9.03 -8.23 -15.91
N ALA A 352 -8.78 -8.81 -17.09
CA ALA A 352 -8.37 -8.05 -18.27
C ALA A 352 -9.46 -7.06 -18.68
N ALA A 353 -10.71 -7.52 -18.79
CA ALA A 353 -11.86 -6.67 -19.09
C ALA A 353 -12.06 -5.55 -18.05
N PHE A 354 -11.86 -5.84 -16.76
CA PHE A 354 -11.89 -4.83 -15.69
C PHE A 354 -10.80 -3.76 -15.87
N ILE A 355 -9.54 -4.17 -16.09
CA ILE A 355 -8.41 -3.26 -16.24
C ILE A 355 -8.54 -2.38 -17.50
N ILE A 356 -9.00 -2.96 -18.62
CA ILE A 356 -9.26 -2.21 -19.86
C ILE A 356 -10.38 -1.18 -19.64
N ALA A 357 -11.50 -1.60 -19.03
CA ALA A 357 -12.61 -0.71 -18.73
C ALA A 357 -12.20 0.43 -17.78
N PHE A 358 -11.36 0.14 -16.77
CA PHE A 358 -10.89 1.16 -15.83
C PHE A 358 -9.95 2.16 -16.52
N ARG A 359 -8.95 1.68 -17.28
CA ARG A 359 -8.05 2.54 -18.07
C ARG A 359 -8.78 3.48 -19.03
N ALA A 360 -9.94 3.07 -19.53
CA ALA A 360 -10.76 3.82 -20.50
C ALA A 360 -11.70 4.89 -19.88
N ILE A 361 -11.64 5.13 -18.56
CA ILE A 361 -12.51 6.11 -17.90
C ILE A 361 -12.07 7.55 -18.23
N ASP A 362 -12.86 8.25 -19.04
CA ASP A 362 -12.68 9.68 -19.33
C ASP A 362 -13.33 10.58 -18.25
N ILE A 363 -12.88 10.39 -17.00
CA ILE A 363 -13.16 11.30 -15.88
C ILE A 363 -11.85 12.02 -15.55
N PRO A 364 -11.76 13.35 -15.68
CA PRO A 364 -10.57 14.09 -15.31
C PRO A 364 -10.29 14.00 -13.81
N GLU A 365 -9.12 13.47 -13.44
CA GLU A 365 -8.58 13.51 -12.07
C GLU A 365 -7.12 13.93 -12.12
N SER A 366 -6.69 14.75 -11.14
CA SER A 366 -5.33 15.30 -11.08
C SER A 366 -4.41 14.58 -10.09
N ARG A 367 -4.95 13.80 -9.14
CA ARG A 367 -4.15 13.00 -8.23
C ARG A 367 -3.62 11.75 -8.89
N ARG A 368 -2.35 11.47 -8.58
CA ARG A 368 -1.71 10.20 -8.90
C ARG A 368 -2.28 9.11 -7.99
N ALA A 369 -2.58 7.92 -8.54
CA ALA A 369 -2.93 6.76 -7.73
C ALA A 369 -1.79 6.38 -6.77
N TYR A 370 -2.11 5.74 -5.64
CA TYR A 370 -1.17 5.47 -4.55
C TYR A 370 0.16 4.87 -5.03
N ARG A 371 0.10 3.78 -5.80
CA ARG A 371 1.28 3.12 -6.40
C ARG A 371 1.51 3.48 -7.88
N GLY A 372 0.75 4.41 -8.45
CA GLY A 372 0.79 4.78 -9.88
C GLY A 372 2.03 5.55 -10.35
N GLY A 373 3.08 5.64 -9.54
CA GLY A 373 4.33 6.36 -9.83
C GLY A 373 5.48 5.48 -10.33
N PRO A 374 6.54 6.09 -10.90
CA PRO A 374 7.65 5.37 -11.53
C PRO A 374 8.50 4.57 -10.53
N LEU A 375 9.01 3.41 -10.96
CA LEU A 375 9.76 2.45 -10.11
C LEU A 375 10.99 3.05 -9.44
N ALA A 376 11.68 4.00 -10.08
CA ALA A 376 12.85 4.69 -9.51
C ALA A 376 12.58 5.41 -8.17
N ARG A 377 11.32 5.67 -7.80
CA ARG A 377 10.96 6.19 -6.46
C ARG A 377 10.93 5.13 -5.36
N LEU A 378 10.91 3.85 -5.74
CA LEU A 378 10.88 2.70 -4.84
C LEU A 378 12.27 2.05 -4.69
N ASP A 379 13.29 2.52 -5.40
CA ASP A 379 14.59 1.86 -5.52
C ASP A 379 15.31 1.67 -4.17
N GLU A 380 15.58 2.76 -3.46
CA GLU A 380 16.23 2.74 -2.14
C GLU A 380 15.46 1.85 -1.15
N GLN A 381 14.13 1.95 -1.13
CA GLN A 381 13.27 1.13 -0.26
C GLN A 381 13.34 -0.36 -0.65
N THR A 382 13.27 -0.67 -1.94
CA THR A 382 13.23 -2.07 -2.43
C THR A 382 14.56 -2.75 -2.16
N ARG A 383 15.70 -2.13 -2.50
CA ARG A 383 17.03 -2.66 -2.16
C ARG A 383 17.24 -2.82 -0.66
N ALA A 384 16.80 -1.85 0.14
CA ALA A 384 16.87 -1.92 1.60
C ALA A 384 15.94 -2.98 2.22
N VAL A 385 15.01 -3.56 1.46
CA VAL A 385 14.20 -4.70 1.86
C VAL A 385 14.78 -6.02 1.33
N ILE A 386 15.28 -6.08 0.09
CA ILE A 386 16.01 -7.24 -0.43
C ILE A 386 17.16 -7.62 0.51
N ALA A 387 17.98 -6.64 0.93
CA ALA A 387 19.08 -6.85 1.87
C ALA A 387 18.66 -7.33 3.28
N LYS A 388 17.37 -7.23 3.65
CA LYS A 388 16.81 -7.75 4.92
C LYS A 388 16.15 -9.12 4.77
N LEU A 389 15.98 -9.60 3.53
CA LEU A 389 15.41 -10.91 3.19
C LEU A 389 16.51 -11.91 2.74
N ASP A 390 17.77 -11.57 3.00
CA ASP A 390 18.89 -12.51 2.89
C ASP A 390 18.62 -13.80 3.71
N GLY A 391 19.06 -14.93 3.17
CA GLY A 391 18.75 -16.27 3.70
C GLY A 391 17.24 -16.62 3.77
N THR A 392 16.35 -15.80 3.19
CA THR A 392 14.90 -16.06 3.12
C THR A 392 14.42 -16.22 1.68
N ILE A 393 14.97 -15.44 0.74
CA ILE A 393 14.68 -15.51 -0.69
C ILE A 393 15.98 -15.54 -1.49
N ASP A 394 15.91 -15.79 -2.80
CA ASP A 394 17.01 -15.51 -3.71
C ASP A 394 17.14 -13.98 -3.92
N THR A 395 18.04 -13.37 -3.16
CA THR A 395 18.29 -11.93 -3.14
C THR A 395 19.07 -11.45 -4.37
N ASP A 396 19.91 -12.29 -4.96
CA ASP A 396 20.63 -11.98 -6.20
C ASP A 396 19.66 -11.95 -7.39
N ALA A 397 18.79 -12.96 -7.53
CA ALA A 397 17.76 -12.99 -8.57
C ALA A 397 16.74 -11.84 -8.39
N ALA A 398 16.32 -11.55 -7.15
CA ALA A 398 15.45 -10.41 -6.86
C ALA A 398 16.11 -9.07 -7.22
N THR A 399 17.43 -8.93 -7.01
CA THR A 399 18.19 -7.73 -7.39
C THR A 399 18.30 -7.61 -8.90
N ALA A 400 18.60 -8.70 -9.62
CA ALA A 400 18.72 -8.69 -11.08
C ALA A 400 17.43 -8.26 -11.79
N ILE A 401 16.26 -8.75 -11.32
CA ILE A 401 14.94 -8.37 -11.85
C ILE A 401 14.60 -6.90 -11.53
N TRP A 402 15.06 -6.41 -10.37
CA TRP A 402 14.88 -5.01 -9.99
C TRP A 402 15.77 -4.06 -10.81
N ASP A 403 17.01 -4.46 -11.09
CA ASP A 403 17.93 -3.72 -11.97
C ASP A 403 17.43 -3.68 -13.42
N GLU A 404 17.02 -4.82 -13.97
CA GLU A 404 16.39 -4.93 -15.30
C GLU A 404 15.27 -3.90 -15.46
N ALA A 405 14.35 -3.84 -14.50
CA ALA A 405 13.18 -2.97 -14.55
C ALA A 405 13.44 -1.48 -14.25
N LEU A 406 14.66 -1.12 -13.81
CA LEU A 406 15.09 0.27 -13.62
C LEU A 406 15.80 0.85 -14.84
N ASP A 407 16.41 0.01 -15.68
CA ASP A 407 16.90 0.41 -17.00
C ASP A 407 15.76 0.58 -18.02
N ILE A 408 14.59 -0.02 -17.77
CA ILE A 408 13.36 0.23 -18.54
C ILE A 408 12.86 1.68 -18.31
N PRO A 409 12.55 2.45 -19.37
CA PRO A 409 11.95 3.77 -19.24
C PRO A 409 10.67 3.79 -18.40
N ALA A 410 10.54 4.82 -17.56
CA ALA A 410 9.26 5.15 -16.93
C ALA A 410 8.21 5.50 -17.98
N TRP A 411 6.94 5.20 -17.69
CA TRP A 411 5.80 5.52 -18.56
C TRP A 411 5.78 7.01 -18.95
N ASP A 412 5.81 7.26 -20.26
CA ASP A 412 5.85 8.58 -20.90
C ASP A 412 4.55 8.94 -21.64
N GLY A 413 3.69 7.96 -21.89
CA GLY A 413 2.33 8.13 -22.38
C GLY A 413 1.39 8.85 -21.37
N PRO A 414 0.15 9.14 -21.76
CA PRO A 414 -0.84 9.70 -20.85
C PRO A 414 -1.08 8.76 -19.66
N PRO A 415 -1.20 9.26 -18.42
CA PRO A 415 -1.53 8.40 -17.30
C PRO A 415 -2.97 7.89 -17.44
N THR A 416 -3.22 6.66 -17.03
CA THR A 416 -4.54 6.01 -17.06
C THR A 416 -5.13 5.91 -15.66
N TRP A 417 -6.45 5.78 -15.54
CA TRP A 417 -7.07 5.36 -14.27
C TRP A 417 -6.55 3.97 -13.89
N VAL A 418 -6.00 3.85 -12.69
CA VAL A 418 -5.50 2.60 -12.10
C VAL A 418 -5.95 2.46 -10.65
N HIS A 419 -6.27 1.22 -10.26
CA HIS A 419 -6.71 0.89 -8.91
C HIS A 419 -5.55 0.98 -7.91
N ALA A 420 -4.33 0.66 -8.36
CA ALA A 420 -3.07 0.67 -7.63
C ALA A 420 -2.99 -0.25 -6.40
N ASP A 421 -4.02 -1.05 -6.12
CA ASP A 421 -4.06 -2.04 -5.05
C ASP A 421 -4.87 -3.30 -5.43
N LEU A 422 -4.76 -3.73 -6.69
CA LEU A 422 -5.43 -4.92 -7.22
C LEU A 422 -4.74 -6.22 -6.75
N LEU A 423 -4.82 -6.48 -5.45
CA LEU A 423 -4.28 -7.64 -4.72
C LEU A 423 -5.37 -8.68 -4.43
N PRO A 424 -5.03 -9.94 -4.06
CA PRO A 424 -6.01 -11.00 -3.77
C PRO A 424 -7.07 -10.59 -2.75
N GLY A 425 -6.68 -9.88 -1.69
CA GLY A 425 -7.59 -9.34 -0.66
C GLY A 425 -8.65 -8.35 -1.18
N ASN A 426 -8.41 -7.71 -2.33
CA ASN A 426 -9.29 -6.71 -2.95
C ASN A 426 -10.09 -7.24 -4.16
N ILE A 427 -9.90 -8.52 -4.52
CA ILE A 427 -10.62 -9.21 -5.59
C ILE A 427 -11.64 -10.17 -4.97
N LEU A 428 -12.88 -10.14 -5.43
CA LEU A 428 -13.92 -11.10 -5.03
C LEU A 428 -14.35 -11.95 -6.22
N THR A 429 -14.49 -13.26 -5.98
CA THR A 429 -14.85 -14.24 -6.99
C THR A 429 -16.12 -15.00 -6.64
N ALA A 430 -16.85 -15.45 -7.67
CA ALA A 430 -17.93 -16.42 -7.58
C ALA A 430 -17.82 -17.40 -8.76
N ASP A 431 -17.96 -18.70 -8.52
CA ASP A 431 -17.90 -19.77 -9.54
C ASP A 431 -16.69 -19.70 -10.50
N GLY A 432 -15.55 -19.21 -9.98
CA GLY A 432 -14.29 -19.05 -10.72
C GLY A 432 -14.20 -17.79 -11.59
N GLN A 433 -15.16 -16.88 -11.48
CA GLN A 433 -15.24 -15.60 -12.20
C GLN A 433 -15.13 -14.41 -11.24
N LEU A 434 -14.78 -13.23 -11.77
CA LEU A 434 -14.73 -11.98 -11.01
C LEU A 434 -16.15 -11.52 -10.68
N SER A 435 -16.54 -11.53 -9.40
CA SER A 435 -17.87 -11.02 -8.98
C SER A 435 -17.81 -9.53 -8.60
N ALA A 436 -16.70 -9.08 -8.02
CA ALA A 436 -16.49 -7.71 -7.61
C ALA A 436 -15.00 -7.37 -7.39
N VAL A 437 -14.72 -6.07 -7.35
CA VAL A 437 -13.45 -5.51 -6.89
C VAL A 437 -13.73 -4.51 -5.75
N ILE A 438 -12.88 -4.43 -4.73
CA ILE A 438 -13.11 -3.65 -3.50
C ILE A 438 -11.88 -2.83 -3.06
N ASP A 439 -12.10 -1.91 -2.10
CA ASP A 439 -11.13 -0.92 -1.57
C ASP A 439 -10.61 0.09 -2.60
N PHE A 440 -11.41 1.13 -2.85
CA PHE A 440 -11.11 2.17 -3.82
C PHE A 440 -10.39 3.38 -3.17
N ALA A 441 -9.80 3.23 -1.98
CA ALA A 441 -9.11 4.33 -1.29
C ALA A 441 -7.83 4.81 -2.00
N THR A 442 -7.24 3.93 -2.82
CA THR A 442 -5.91 4.03 -3.46
C THR A 442 -5.94 4.49 -4.93
N VAL A 443 -7.13 4.59 -5.53
CA VAL A 443 -7.30 4.84 -6.99
C VAL A 443 -6.92 6.25 -7.43
N GLY A 444 -6.59 6.40 -8.71
CA GLY A 444 -6.32 7.68 -9.37
C GLY A 444 -5.61 7.48 -10.71
N MET A 445 -4.90 8.50 -11.19
CA MET A 445 -4.17 8.43 -12.47
C MET A 445 -2.76 7.85 -12.29
N GLY A 446 -2.26 7.04 -13.22
CA GLY A 446 -0.91 6.47 -13.11
C GLY A 446 -0.43 5.65 -14.31
N ASP A 447 0.76 5.05 -14.13
CA ASP A 447 1.36 4.08 -15.06
C ASP A 447 0.45 2.85 -15.23
N PRO A 448 0.03 2.47 -16.44
CA PRO A 448 -0.88 1.34 -16.69
C PRO A 448 -0.32 -0.03 -16.26
N ALA A 449 0.99 -0.13 -15.97
CA ALA A 449 1.60 -1.30 -15.34
C ALA A 449 1.13 -1.54 -13.90
N CYS A 450 0.49 -0.56 -13.24
CA CYS A 450 0.19 -0.60 -11.80
C CYS A 450 -0.75 -1.74 -11.39
N ASP A 451 -1.77 -2.03 -12.20
CA ASP A 451 -2.79 -3.05 -11.89
C ASP A 451 -2.45 -4.43 -12.49
N LEU A 452 -1.47 -4.50 -13.40
CA LEU A 452 -1.03 -5.75 -14.02
C LEU A 452 -0.30 -6.70 -13.05
N ILE A 453 -0.05 -6.27 -11.81
CA ILE A 453 0.52 -7.09 -10.73
C ILE A 453 -0.26 -8.40 -10.48
N VAL A 454 -1.56 -8.45 -10.84
CA VAL A 454 -2.38 -9.67 -10.83
C VAL A 454 -1.77 -10.83 -11.62
N GLY A 455 -0.92 -10.55 -12.61
CA GLY A 455 -0.14 -11.55 -13.34
C GLY A 455 0.75 -12.44 -12.47
N TRP A 456 1.13 -11.97 -11.27
CA TRP A 456 1.95 -12.74 -10.31
C TRP A 456 1.33 -12.86 -8.92
N THR A 457 0.48 -11.92 -8.50
CA THR A 457 -0.19 -11.98 -7.19
C THR A 457 -1.40 -12.93 -7.17
N VAL A 458 -2.01 -13.20 -8.33
CA VAL A 458 -3.23 -14.02 -8.46
C VAL A 458 -3.07 -15.11 -9.52
N LEU A 459 -2.65 -14.74 -10.73
CA LEU A 459 -2.72 -15.61 -11.90
C LEU A 459 -1.53 -16.59 -11.98
N PRO A 460 -1.77 -17.88 -12.25
CA PRO A 460 -0.70 -18.85 -12.44
C PRO A 460 0.01 -18.63 -13.79
N ALA A 461 1.28 -19.05 -13.86
CA ALA A 461 2.16 -18.83 -15.02
C ALA A 461 1.54 -19.25 -16.37
N ASN A 462 0.72 -20.31 -16.40
CA ASN A 462 0.15 -20.83 -17.64
C ASN A 462 -0.91 -19.92 -18.29
N VAL A 463 -1.49 -18.93 -17.58
CA VAL A 463 -2.45 -17.97 -18.15
C VAL A 463 -1.87 -16.57 -18.35
N ARG A 464 -0.66 -16.29 -17.84
CA ARG A 464 0.00 -14.97 -17.99
C ARG A 464 0.13 -14.51 -19.44
N PRO A 465 0.55 -15.34 -20.42
CA PRO A 465 0.67 -14.88 -21.81
C PRO A 465 -0.67 -14.45 -22.40
N ILE A 466 -1.73 -15.20 -22.11
CA ILE A 466 -3.10 -14.91 -22.57
C ILE A 466 -3.62 -13.63 -21.92
N PHE A 467 -3.42 -13.46 -20.61
CA PHE A 467 -3.76 -12.23 -19.89
C PHE A 467 -3.00 -11.01 -20.46
N ARG A 468 -1.70 -11.16 -20.73
CA ARG A 468 -0.85 -10.10 -21.30
C ARG A 468 -1.30 -9.68 -22.70
N GLU A 469 -1.70 -10.64 -23.55
CA GLU A 469 -2.28 -10.38 -24.87
C GLU A 469 -3.63 -9.65 -24.74
N MET A 470 -4.51 -10.11 -23.83
CA MET A 470 -5.82 -9.48 -23.61
C MET A 470 -5.74 -8.02 -23.16
N VAL A 471 -4.77 -7.65 -22.32
CA VAL A 471 -4.59 -6.27 -21.79
C VAL A 471 -3.68 -5.38 -22.64
N ASP A 472 -3.35 -5.81 -23.87
CA ASP A 472 -2.52 -5.13 -24.87
C ASP A 472 -1.25 -4.49 -24.28
N CYS A 473 -0.37 -5.34 -23.73
CA CYS A 473 0.75 -4.91 -22.91
C CYS A 473 2.13 -5.18 -23.55
N ASP A 474 2.84 -4.10 -23.87
CA ASP A 474 4.24 -4.09 -24.31
C ASP A 474 5.21 -4.63 -23.25
N ASP A 475 6.42 -5.02 -23.66
CA ASP A 475 7.41 -5.65 -22.78
C ASP A 475 7.88 -4.71 -21.65
N ALA A 476 8.02 -3.41 -21.94
CA ALA A 476 8.43 -2.44 -20.93
C ALA A 476 7.37 -2.32 -19.81
N THR A 477 6.10 -2.25 -20.19
CA THR A 477 4.96 -2.17 -19.26
C THR A 477 4.76 -3.49 -18.51
N TRP A 478 5.04 -4.64 -19.13
CA TRP A 478 5.03 -5.95 -18.47
C TRP A 478 6.18 -6.10 -17.45
N THR A 479 7.42 -5.74 -17.81
CA THR A 479 8.57 -5.74 -16.88
C THR A 479 8.37 -4.74 -15.74
N ARG A 480 7.82 -3.53 -16.00
CA ARG A 480 7.46 -2.59 -14.93
C ARG A 480 6.41 -3.16 -13.96
N ALA A 481 5.46 -3.96 -14.46
CA ALA A 481 4.47 -4.63 -13.63
C ALA A 481 5.07 -5.76 -12.78
N ARG A 482 5.94 -6.59 -13.37
CA ARG A 482 6.66 -7.68 -12.69
C ARG A 482 7.48 -7.16 -11.51
N ALA A 483 8.27 -6.11 -11.74
CA ALA A 483 9.07 -5.49 -10.69
C ALA A 483 8.23 -4.75 -9.65
N ARG A 484 7.06 -4.21 -10.01
CA ARG A 484 6.11 -3.66 -9.03
C ARG A 484 5.53 -4.74 -8.12
N ALA A 485 5.13 -5.89 -8.69
CA ALA A 485 4.66 -7.03 -7.91
C ALA A 485 5.76 -7.52 -6.94
N LEU A 486 7.01 -7.58 -7.40
CA LEU A 486 8.18 -7.89 -6.57
C LEU A 486 8.35 -6.88 -5.42
N SER A 487 8.43 -5.58 -5.70
CA SER A 487 8.65 -4.53 -4.70
C SER A 487 7.56 -4.51 -3.61
N ILE A 488 6.28 -4.63 -3.99
CA ILE A 488 5.15 -4.71 -3.05
C ILE A 488 5.30 -5.94 -2.15
N SER A 489 5.59 -7.10 -2.73
CA SER A 489 5.62 -8.37 -2.00
C SER A 489 6.89 -8.55 -1.16
N LEU A 490 8.03 -8.01 -1.57
CA LEU A 490 9.22 -7.87 -0.71
C LEU A 490 8.88 -7.08 0.55
N GLY A 491 8.24 -5.92 0.39
CA GLY A 491 7.77 -5.09 1.51
C GLY A 491 6.78 -5.83 2.41
N GLY A 492 5.80 -6.51 1.82
CA GLY A 492 4.80 -7.32 2.53
C GLY A 492 5.43 -8.48 3.32
N LEU A 493 6.33 -9.25 2.71
CA LEU A 493 7.02 -10.36 3.37
C LEU A 493 7.89 -9.87 4.53
N HIS A 494 8.67 -8.80 4.34
CA HIS A 494 9.49 -8.22 5.41
C HIS A 494 8.64 -7.70 6.58
N TYR A 495 7.46 -7.13 6.31
CA TYR A 495 6.62 -6.52 7.34
C TYR A 495 5.69 -7.51 8.06
N TYR A 496 4.95 -8.37 7.34
CA TYR A 496 3.92 -9.23 7.94
C TYR A 496 4.46 -10.55 8.51
N ARG A 497 5.71 -10.93 8.24
CA ARG A 497 6.33 -12.18 8.73
C ARG A 497 6.38 -12.22 10.27
N GLY A 498 5.53 -13.07 10.85
CA GLY A 498 5.38 -13.20 12.31
C GLY A 498 4.29 -12.30 12.92
N ILE A 499 3.63 -11.47 12.11
CA ILE A 499 2.50 -10.62 12.51
C ILE A 499 1.19 -11.15 11.91
N GLU A 500 1.13 -11.26 10.57
CA GLU A 500 -0.03 -11.75 9.83
C GLU A 500 0.41 -12.84 8.83
N PRO A 501 0.32 -14.13 9.20
CA PRO A 501 0.78 -15.24 8.38
C PRO A 501 0.16 -15.29 6.98
N THR A 502 -1.10 -14.87 6.82
CA THR A 502 -1.81 -14.92 5.54
C THR A 502 -1.15 -13.99 4.51
N LEU A 503 -0.94 -12.72 4.88
CA LEU A 503 -0.29 -11.73 4.03
C LEU A 503 1.18 -12.08 3.76
N ALA A 504 1.87 -12.66 4.74
CA ALA A 504 3.24 -13.14 4.55
C ALA A 504 3.32 -14.31 3.54
N THR A 505 2.31 -15.21 3.52
CA THR A 505 2.22 -16.30 2.53
C THR A 505 1.85 -15.80 1.13
N GLU A 506 0.90 -14.86 1.00
CA GLU A 506 0.57 -14.23 -0.29
C GLU A 506 1.78 -13.46 -0.88
N ALA A 507 2.54 -12.79 -0.02
CA ALA A 507 3.77 -12.09 -0.40
C ALA A 507 4.87 -13.07 -0.85
N GLN A 508 5.12 -14.15 -0.11
CA GLN A 508 6.09 -15.19 -0.52
C GLN A 508 5.68 -15.83 -1.85
N TYR A 509 4.41 -16.23 -2.01
CA TYR A 509 3.89 -16.78 -3.26
C TYR A 509 4.16 -15.84 -4.44
N THR A 510 3.92 -14.54 -4.28
CA THR A 510 4.15 -13.56 -5.36
C THR A 510 5.63 -13.43 -5.70
N ILE A 511 6.53 -13.46 -4.70
CA ILE A 511 7.99 -13.45 -4.93
C ILE A 511 8.37 -14.71 -5.72
N ASP A 512 7.95 -15.89 -5.28
CA ASP A 512 8.21 -17.16 -5.95
C ASP A 512 7.68 -17.15 -7.40
N GLN A 513 6.49 -16.60 -7.63
CA GLN A 513 5.88 -16.43 -8.96
C GLN A 513 6.68 -15.48 -9.87
N VAL A 514 7.29 -14.42 -9.34
CA VAL A 514 8.12 -13.46 -10.11
C VAL A 514 9.52 -14.03 -10.39
N LEU A 515 10.15 -14.67 -9.40
CA LEU A 515 11.48 -15.28 -9.54
C LEU A 515 11.46 -16.45 -10.55
N ALA A 516 10.40 -17.25 -10.55
CA ALA A 516 10.20 -18.33 -11.51
C ALA A 516 9.73 -17.86 -12.91
N ASP A 517 9.40 -16.58 -13.09
CA ASP A 517 8.92 -16.04 -14.37
C ASP A 517 10.10 -15.70 -15.30
N SER A 518 10.60 -16.70 -16.02
CA SER A 518 11.55 -16.47 -17.11
C SER A 518 10.85 -15.75 -18.27
N ILE A 519 10.98 -14.42 -18.31
CA ILE A 519 10.60 -13.60 -19.47
C ILE A 519 11.32 -14.18 -20.69
N THR A 520 10.56 -14.86 -21.54
CA THR A 520 11.09 -15.50 -22.74
C THR A 520 11.06 -14.47 -23.85
N SER A 521 12.24 -13.96 -24.21
CA SER A 521 12.46 -12.94 -25.25
C SER A 521 12.20 -13.45 -26.67
#